data_AF-A0A1X6WRP7-F1
#
_entry.id   AF-A0A1X6WRP7-F1
#
_cell.length_a   1.000
_cell.length_b   1.000
_cell.length_c   1.000
_cell.angle_alpha   90.00
_cell.angle_beta   90.00
_cell.angle_gamma   90.00
#
_symmetry.space_group_name_H-M   'P 1'
#
loop_
_entity.id
_entity.type
_entity.pdbx_description
1 polymer ?
#
loop_
_entity_poly.entity_id
_entity_poly.type
_entity_poly.pdbx_seq_one_letter_code
_entity_poly.pdbx_strand_id
1 'polypeptide(L)'
;MKKNKSIIFVLFVICLVILSACKGSTPPTISVDEVDKVKIVVKDGSGQDKHWEAEDQNFLKTLIGNVNLLFVKKDENAQNFSMKLTPNQSQFNYQIVFYKKDKIVYNIEISNGNKVVINKEEYLIKENKESELNSLKNHLLSVVQ
;
A
#
# COMPACT_ATOMS: atom_id res chain seq x y z
N MET A 1 -46.24 -36.47 -20.12
CA MET A 1 -45.15 -35.83 -20.90
C MET A 1 -44.95 -34.42 -20.34
N LYS A 2 -44.09 -34.20 -19.34
CA LYS A 2 -42.64 -33.96 -19.46
C LYS A 2 -42.33 -32.93 -20.54
N LYS A 3 -42.31 -31.65 -20.16
CA LYS A 3 -41.54 -30.54 -20.71
C LYS A 3 -41.72 -29.37 -19.73
N ASN A 4 -40.69 -28.55 -19.52
CA ASN A 4 -40.67 -27.36 -18.65
C ASN A 4 -40.07 -27.52 -17.24
N LYS A 5 -39.29 -28.57 -16.96
CA LYS A 5 -38.36 -28.56 -15.79
C LYS A 5 -36.90 -28.26 -16.15
N SER A 6 -36.54 -28.22 -17.44
CA SER A 6 -35.15 -27.98 -17.87
C SER A 6 -34.76 -26.51 -17.99
N ILE A 7 -35.71 -25.57 -18.04
CA ILE A 7 -35.39 -24.15 -18.26
C ILE A 7 -34.88 -23.47 -16.97
N ILE A 8 -35.38 -23.90 -15.80
CA ILE A 8 -34.98 -23.32 -14.50
C ILE A 8 -33.56 -23.75 -14.11
N PHE A 9 -33.12 -24.93 -14.52
CA PHE A 9 -31.79 -25.43 -14.15
C PHE A 9 -30.65 -24.75 -14.94
N VAL A 10 -30.92 -24.29 -16.18
CA VAL A 10 -29.92 -23.59 -17.01
C VAL A 10 -29.70 -22.15 -16.53
N LEU A 11 -30.73 -21.50 -15.98
CA LEU A 11 -30.61 -20.15 -15.44
C LEU A 11 -29.78 -20.10 -14.15
N PHE A 12 -29.82 -21.16 -13.33
CA PHE A 12 -29.06 -21.25 -12.08
C PHE A 12 -27.55 -21.47 -12.32
N VAL A 13 -27.19 -22.15 -13.41
CA VAL A 13 -25.79 -22.41 -13.76
C VAL A 13 -25.11 -21.15 -14.33
N ILE A 14 -25.85 -20.26 -15.01
CA ILE A 14 -25.30 -18.99 -15.51
C ILE A 14 -25.05 -17.99 -14.36
N CYS A 15 -25.85 -18.01 -13.29
CA CYS A 15 -25.60 -17.19 -12.09
C CYS A 15 -24.34 -17.62 -11.31
N LEU A 16 -23.90 -18.88 -11.42
CA LEU A 16 -22.67 -19.35 -10.77
C LEU A 16 -21.38 -18.92 -11.49
N VAL A 17 -21.46 -18.53 -12.77
CA VAL A 17 -20.29 -18.01 -13.51
C VAL A 17 -20.02 -16.53 -13.20
N ILE A 18 -20.95 -15.88 -12.49
CA ILE A 18 -20.76 -14.57 -11.86
C ILE A 18 -20.50 -14.72 -10.35
N LEU A 19 -19.95 -15.86 -9.93
CA LEU A 19 -18.79 -15.80 -9.04
C LEU A 19 -17.66 -15.16 -9.84
N SER A 20 -17.85 -13.88 -10.19
CA SER A 20 -16.77 -12.92 -10.35
C SER A 20 -15.87 -13.23 -9.19
N ALA A 21 -14.77 -13.92 -9.51
CA ALA A 21 -13.68 -14.09 -8.61
C ALA A 21 -13.51 -12.71 -7.99
N CYS A 22 -13.90 -12.58 -6.72
CA CYS A 22 -13.34 -11.58 -5.88
C CYS A 22 -11.85 -11.92 -5.96
N LYS A 23 -11.17 -11.38 -6.97
CA LYS A 23 -9.79 -10.97 -6.85
C LYS A 23 -9.87 -9.99 -5.69
N GLY A 24 -9.86 -10.52 -4.47
CA GLY A 24 -9.31 -9.79 -3.36
C GLY A 24 -7.91 -9.52 -3.86
N SER A 25 -7.70 -8.31 -4.39
CA SER A 25 -6.39 -7.83 -4.77
C SER A 25 -5.55 -8.06 -3.52
N THR A 26 -4.73 -9.11 -3.58
CA THR A 26 -3.82 -9.37 -2.49
C THR A 26 -2.75 -8.32 -2.69
N PRO A 27 -2.55 -7.42 -1.71
CA PRO A 27 -1.59 -6.34 -1.86
C PRO A 27 -0.22 -6.94 -2.23
N PRO A 28 0.48 -6.40 -3.23
CA PRO A 28 1.77 -6.92 -3.60
C PRO A 28 2.75 -6.73 -2.42
N THR A 29 3.47 -7.80 -2.07
CA THR A 29 4.64 -7.68 -1.20
C THR A 29 5.80 -7.18 -2.04
N ILE A 30 6.47 -6.12 -1.61
CA ILE A 30 7.58 -5.52 -2.34
C ILE A 30 8.85 -6.28 -1.97
N SER A 31 9.59 -6.73 -2.97
CA SER A 31 10.89 -7.37 -2.78
C SER A 31 12.02 -6.34 -2.83
N VAL A 32 12.99 -6.49 -1.92
CA VAL A 32 14.20 -5.64 -1.87
C VAL A 32 15.02 -5.78 -3.16
N ASP A 33 15.10 -6.99 -3.72
CA ASP A 33 15.89 -7.26 -4.93
C ASP A 33 15.33 -6.55 -6.18
N GLU A 34 14.06 -6.13 -6.12
CA GLU A 34 13.36 -5.42 -7.19
C GLU A 34 13.50 -3.91 -7.10
N VAL A 35 14.26 -3.38 -6.12
CA VAL A 35 14.43 -1.94 -5.90
C VAL A 35 15.92 -1.60 -5.88
N ASP A 36 16.30 -0.44 -6.40
CA ASP A 36 17.65 0.15 -6.23
C ASP A 36 17.62 1.61 -5.77
N LYS A 37 16.49 2.29 -5.94
CA LYS A 37 16.30 3.68 -5.56
C LYS A 37 14.88 3.93 -5.09
N VAL A 38 14.71 4.92 -4.22
CA VAL A 38 13.40 5.44 -3.82
C VAL A 38 13.37 6.95 -3.90
N LYS A 39 12.20 7.49 -4.25
CA LYS A 39 11.83 8.89 -4.09
C LYS A 39 10.64 9.01 -3.17
N ILE A 40 10.75 9.85 -2.15
CA ILE A 40 9.70 10.13 -1.17
C ILE A 40 9.23 11.57 -1.37
N VAL A 41 7.92 11.76 -1.31
CA VAL A 41 7.30 13.08 -1.29
C VAL A 41 6.33 13.14 -0.12
N VAL A 42 6.41 14.20 0.68
CA VAL A 42 5.42 14.51 1.72
C VAL A 42 4.84 15.87 1.42
N LYS A 43 3.52 15.92 1.26
CA LYS A 43 2.77 17.15 1.02
C LYS A 43 1.97 17.50 2.25
N ASP A 44 2.26 18.66 2.83
CA ASP A 44 1.51 19.14 3.97
C ASP A 44 0.14 19.72 3.55
N GLY A 45 -0.71 20.01 4.54
CA GLY A 45 -2.04 20.60 4.30
C GLY A 45 -2.01 22.01 3.70
N SER A 46 -0.85 22.68 3.66
CA SER A 46 -0.66 23.99 3.04
C SER A 46 -0.24 23.90 1.56
N GLY A 47 0.01 22.67 1.07
CA GLY A 47 0.46 22.42 -0.31
C GLY A 47 1.98 22.56 -0.50
N GLN A 48 2.76 22.61 0.58
CA GLN A 48 4.21 22.54 0.49
C GLN A 48 4.67 21.10 0.35
N ASP A 49 5.53 20.87 -0.64
CA ASP A 49 6.10 19.56 -0.93
C ASP A 49 7.53 19.48 -0.36
N LYS A 50 7.80 18.43 0.41
CA LYS A 50 9.16 18.03 0.80
C LYS A 50 9.53 16.75 0.08
N HIS A 51 10.77 16.69 -0.41
CA HIS A 51 11.27 15.60 -1.23
C HIS A 51 12.54 15.00 -0.64
N TRP A 52 12.68 13.69 -0.76
CA TRP A 52 13.90 12.99 -0.39
C TRP A 52 14.13 11.78 -1.30
N GLU A 53 15.38 11.48 -1.62
CA GLU A 53 15.77 10.38 -2.51
C GLU A 53 16.91 9.59 -1.87
N ALA A 54 16.89 8.26 -2.04
CA ALA A 54 17.95 7.40 -1.54
C ALA A 54 18.13 6.12 -2.34
N GLU A 55 19.36 5.61 -2.28
CA GLU A 55 19.81 4.34 -2.86
C GLU A 55 20.44 3.41 -1.79
N ASP A 56 20.52 3.90 -0.53
CA ASP A 56 21.08 3.13 0.59
C ASP A 56 20.26 1.86 0.84
N GLN A 57 20.93 0.71 0.76
CA GLN A 57 20.25 -0.58 0.80
C GLN A 57 19.64 -0.91 2.16
N ASN A 58 20.24 -0.42 3.26
CA ASN A 58 19.69 -0.66 4.60
C ASN A 58 18.41 0.16 4.79
N PHE A 59 18.43 1.43 4.35
CA PHE A 59 17.25 2.28 4.33
C PHE A 59 16.14 1.66 3.46
N LEU A 60 16.46 1.24 2.23
CA LEU A 60 15.48 0.64 1.33
C LEU A 60 14.84 -0.62 1.94
N LYS A 61 15.65 -1.51 2.54
CA LYS A 61 15.16 -2.69 3.26
C LYS A 61 14.18 -2.31 4.36
N THR A 62 14.52 -1.35 5.21
CA THR A 62 13.65 -0.93 6.32
C THR A 62 12.38 -0.25 5.82
N LEU A 63 12.46 0.60 4.80
CA LEU A 63 11.29 1.23 4.22
C LEU A 63 10.33 0.21 3.59
N ILE A 64 10.87 -0.72 2.80
CA ILE A 64 10.12 -1.82 2.19
C ILE A 64 9.45 -2.69 3.26
N GLY A 65 10.19 -3.04 4.33
CA GLY A 65 9.62 -3.81 5.43
C GLY A 65 8.45 -3.10 6.10
N ASN A 66 8.56 -1.79 6.33
CA ASN A 66 7.48 -0.98 6.90
C ASN A 66 6.25 -0.88 5.98
N VAL A 67 6.45 -0.83 4.66
CA VAL A 67 5.35 -0.90 3.69
C VAL A 67 4.69 -2.28 3.73
N ASN A 68 5.46 -3.36 3.69
CA ASN A 68 4.95 -4.73 3.69
C ASN A 68 4.13 -5.02 4.95
N LEU A 69 4.55 -4.52 6.12
CA LEU A 69 3.84 -4.67 7.39
C LEU A 69 2.39 -4.17 7.38
N LEU A 70 2.01 -3.31 6.44
CA LEU A 70 0.61 -2.90 6.26
C LEU A 70 -0.29 -4.07 5.83
N PHE A 71 0.28 -5.08 5.20
CA PHE A 71 -0.45 -6.16 4.52
C PHE A 71 -0.11 -7.55 5.06
N VAL A 72 1.10 -7.73 5.61
CA VAL A 72 1.54 -9.00 6.19
C VAL A 72 1.61 -8.96 7.72
N LYS A 73 1.69 -10.14 8.35
CA LYS A 73 1.79 -10.24 9.81
C LYS A 73 3.14 -9.78 10.36
N LYS A 74 4.23 -10.04 9.61
CA LYS A 74 5.60 -9.76 10.02
C LYS A 74 6.46 -9.53 8.78
N ASP A 75 7.40 -8.61 8.89
CA ASP A 75 8.54 -8.43 7.99
C ASP A 75 9.78 -8.21 8.88
N GLU A 76 10.88 -8.89 8.59
CA GLU A 76 12.08 -8.87 9.43
C GLU A 76 12.92 -7.59 9.28
N ASN A 77 12.74 -6.87 8.17
CA ASN A 77 13.47 -5.64 7.90
C ASN A 77 12.75 -4.41 8.49
N ALA A 78 11.49 -4.56 8.85
CA ALA A 78 10.67 -3.49 9.37
C ALA A 78 11.17 -2.98 10.73
N GLN A 79 11.07 -1.67 10.91
CA GLN A 79 11.41 -0.99 12.17
C GLN A 79 10.22 -0.14 12.61
N ASN A 80 9.99 -0.10 13.93
CA ASN A 80 8.92 0.68 14.50
C ASN A 80 9.35 2.14 14.75
N PHE A 81 8.65 3.08 14.14
CA PHE A 81 8.81 4.51 14.34
C PHE A 81 7.63 5.01 15.18
N SER A 82 7.72 4.81 16.50
CA SER A 82 6.63 4.95 17.46
C SER A 82 6.27 6.39 17.86
N MET A 83 6.72 7.40 17.11
CA MET A 83 6.41 8.80 17.42
C MET A 83 4.91 9.06 17.22
N LYS A 84 4.31 9.91 18.06
CA LYS A 84 2.91 10.28 17.87
C LYS A 84 2.82 11.31 16.74
N LEU A 85 2.09 10.99 15.67
CA LEU A 85 1.75 11.97 14.64
C LEU A 85 0.93 13.10 15.28
N THR A 86 1.29 14.35 14.98
CA THR A 86 0.42 15.48 15.30
C THR A 86 -0.88 15.40 14.47
N PRO A 87 -1.99 16.02 14.92
CA PRO A 87 -3.23 16.06 14.15
C PRO A 87 -3.09 16.64 12.73
N ASN A 88 -2.08 17.48 12.51
CA ASN A 88 -1.78 18.01 11.18
C ASN A 88 -1.04 16.97 10.32
N GLN A 89 -0.01 16.34 10.86
CA GLN A 89 0.78 15.32 10.15
C GLN A 89 -0.04 14.09 9.74
N SER A 90 -1.08 13.74 10.50
CA SER A 90 -1.96 12.62 10.13
C SER A 90 -2.74 12.88 8.84
N GLN A 91 -2.89 14.14 8.43
CA GLN A 91 -3.63 14.58 7.24
C GLN A 91 -2.75 14.82 6.01
N PHE A 92 -1.43 14.69 6.14
CA PHE A 92 -0.52 14.86 5.01
C PHE A 92 -0.73 13.78 3.96
N ASN A 93 -0.38 14.11 2.71
CA ASN A 93 -0.29 13.12 1.64
C ASN A 93 1.16 12.68 1.49
N TYR A 94 1.36 11.36 1.46
CA TYR A 94 2.68 10.77 1.33
C TYR A 94 2.76 9.99 0.03
N GLN A 95 3.89 10.08 -0.65
CA GLN A 95 4.18 9.29 -1.84
C GLN A 95 5.53 8.60 -1.68
N ILE A 96 5.60 7.32 -2.06
CA ILE A 96 6.82 6.54 -2.15
C ILE A 96 6.88 5.98 -3.57
N VAL A 97 7.93 6.32 -4.31
CA VAL A 97 8.17 5.79 -5.66
C VAL A 97 9.45 4.98 -5.63
N PHE A 98 9.31 3.66 -5.78
CA PHE A 98 10.44 2.75 -5.89
C PHE A 98 10.84 2.55 -7.36
N TYR A 99 12.13 2.49 -7.60
CA TYR A 99 12.73 2.33 -8.91
C TYR A 99 13.63 1.10 -8.98
N LYS A 100 13.76 0.56 -10.19
CA LYS A 100 14.78 -0.40 -10.60
C LYS A 100 15.33 0.00 -11.96
N LYS A 101 16.64 0.23 -12.07
CA LYS A 101 17.29 0.66 -13.32
C LYS A 101 16.53 1.84 -13.95
N ASP A 102 16.24 2.85 -13.13
CA ASP A 102 15.48 4.06 -13.48
C ASP A 102 14.03 3.86 -13.96
N LYS A 103 13.48 2.65 -13.83
CA LYS A 103 12.06 2.37 -14.08
C LYS A 103 11.28 2.32 -12.78
N ILE A 104 10.11 2.96 -12.75
CA ILE A 104 9.19 2.85 -11.61
C ILE A 104 8.68 1.42 -11.53
N VAL A 105 8.90 0.78 -10.38
CA VAL A 105 8.38 -0.57 -10.07
C VAL A 105 7.15 -0.49 -9.17
N TYR A 106 7.14 0.47 -8.24
CA TYR A 106 6.01 0.74 -7.36
C TYR A 106 5.82 2.24 -7.17
N ASN A 107 4.58 2.70 -7.35
CA ASN A 107 4.12 4.01 -6.88
C ASN A 107 3.10 3.79 -5.78
N ILE A 108 3.41 4.27 -4.58
CA ILE A 108 2.60 4.13 -3.38
C ILE A 108 2.16 5.51 -2.94
N GLU A 109 0.86 5.69 -2.77
CA GLU A 109 0.26 6.91 -2.26
C GLU A 109 -0.51 6.61 -0.98
N ILE A 110 -0.24 7.38 0.06
CA ILE A 110 -0.91 7.29 1.35
C ILE A 110 -1.60 8.63 1.58
N SER A 111 -2.93 8.62 1.47
CA SER A 111 -3.75 9.81 1.67
C SER A 111 -4.29 9.88 3.10
N ASN A 112 -5.03 10.94 3.41
CA ASN A 112 -5.76 11.06 4.66
C ASN A 112 -6.64 9.82 4.92
N GLY A 113 -6.65 9.36 6.17
CA GLY A 113 -7.30 8.11 6.60
C GLY A 113 -6.43 6.86 6.42
N ASN A 114 -7.11 5.72 6.28
CA ASN A 114 -6.52 4.38 6.23
C ASN A 114 -6.39 3.84 4.79
N LYS A 115 -6.31 4.73 3.79
CA LYS A 115 -6.28 4.37 2.38
C LYS A 115 -4.86 4.43 1.83
N VAL A 116 -4.44 3.35 1.19
CA VAL A 116 -3.16 3.23 0.51
C VAL A 116 -3.42 2.80 -0.93
N VAL A 117 -2.84 3.51 -1.89
CA VAL A 117 -2.91 3.17 -3.31
C VAL A 117 -1.55 2.66 -3.76
N ILE A 118 -1.48 1.48 -4.37
CA ILE A 118 -0.25 0.92 -4.95
C ILE A 118 -0.50 0.67 -6.42
N ASN A 119 0.29 1.28 -7.30
CA ASN A 119 0.19 1.11 -8.76
C ASN A 119 -1.25 1.27 -9.30
N LYS A 120 -1.99 2.26 -8.75
CA LYS A 120 -3.41 2.58 -9.06
C LYS A 120 -4.45 1.63 -8.45
N GLU A 121 -4.04 0.61 -7.72
CA GLU A 121 -4.95 -0.25 -6.96
C GLU A 121 -5.11 0.27 -5.53
N GLU A 122 -6.34 0.31 -5.05
CA GLU A 122 -6.69 0.84 -3.74
C GLU A 122 -6.78 -0.26 -2.68
N TYR A 123 -6.21 0.03 -1.52
CA TYR A 123 -6.16 -0.86 -0.36
C TYR A 123 -6.60 -0.10 0.89
N LEU A 124 -7.58 -0.66 1.59
CA LEU A 124 -8.01 -0.16 2.91
C LEU A 124 -7.22 -0.88 4.00
N ILE A 125 -6.45 -0.11 4.75
CA ILE A 125 -5.71 -0.57 5.92
C ILE A 125 -6.71 -0.80 7.06
N LYS A 126 -6.68 -2.01 7.61
CA LYS A 126 -7.55 -2.41 8.72
C LYS A 126 -7.14 -1.67 10.00
N GLU A 127 -8.09 -1.47 10.91
CA GLU A 127 -7.84 -0.78 12.19
C GLU A 127 -6.70 -1.43 13.00
N ASN A 128 -6.60 -2.77 12.97
CA ASN A 128 -5.52 -3.50 13.63
C ASN A 128 -4.14 -3.33 12.96
N LYS A 129 -4.04 -2.54 11.89
CA LYS A 129 -2.82 -2.15 11.17
C LYS A 129 -2.56 -0.64 11.20
N GLU A 130 -3.35 0.12 11.97
CA GLU A 130 -3.21 1.57 12.08
C GLU A 130 -1.86 1.97 12.69
N SER A 131 -1.34 1.20 13.65
CA SER A 131 -0.02 1.45 14.24
C SER A 131 1.11 1.34 13.21
N GLU A 132 1.05 0.35 12.32
CA GLU A 132 2.02 0.14 11.26
C GLU A 132 1.92 1.24 10.19
N LEU A 133 0.70 1.69 9.87
CA LEU A 133 0.49 2.84 9.00
C LEU A 133 1.08 4.13 9.59
N ASN A 134 0.86 4.38 10.87
CA ASN A 134 1.41 5.53 11.57
C ASN A 134 2.95 5.44 11.67
N SER A 135 3.49 4.25 11.94
CA SER A 135 4.93 3.99 11.92
C SER A 135 5.53 4.29 10.54
N LEU A 136 4.89 3.86 9.45
CA LEU A 136 5.35 4.19 8.10
C LEU A 136 5.33 5.70 7.85
N LYS A 137 4.24 6.40 8.19
CA LYS A 137 4.15 7.87 8.07
C LYS A 137 5.28 8.58 8.84
N ASN A 138 5.58 8.14 10.06
CA ASN A 138 6.70 8.68 10.84
C ASN A 138 8.06 8.41 10.20
N HIS A 139 8.27 7.21 9.65
CA HIS A 139 9.49 6.90 8.92
C HIS A 139 9.70 7.90 7.76
N LEU A 140 8.65 8.15 6.97
CA LEU A 140 8.70 9.11 5.87
C LEU A 140 8.98 10.54 6.38
N LEU A 141 8.30 10.99 7.44
CA LEU A 141 8.54 12.31 8.05
C LEU A 141 9.96 12.48 8.60
N SER A 142 10.59 11.40 9.06
CA SER A 142 11.93 11.46 9.64
C SER A 142 13.02 11.77 8.62
N VAL A 143 12.78 11.47 7.34
CA VAL A 143 13.78 11.66 6.27
C VAL A 143 13.55 12.90 5.43
N VAL A 144 12.31 13.39 5.35
CA VAL A 144 11.97 14.60 4.57
C VAL A 144 12.06 15.90 5.39
N GLN A 145 12.78 15.93 6.53
CA GLN A 145 12.78 17.08 7.45
C GLN A 145 13.26 18.37 6.83
#